data_AF-A0A178W201-F1
#
_entry.id   AF-A0A178W201-F1
#
_cell.length_a   1.000
_cell.length_b   1.000
_cell.length_c   1.000
_cell.angle_alpha   90.00
_cell.angle_beta   90.00
_cell.angle_gamma   90.00
#
_symmetry.space_group_name_H-M   'P 1'
#
loop_
_entity.id
_entity.type
_entity.pdbx_description
1 polymer ?
#
loop_
_entity_poly.entity_id
_entity_poly.type
_entity_poly.pdbx_seq_one_letter_code
_entity_poly.pdbx_strand_id
1 'polypeptide(L)'
;MLLNVSSAEGVLLTTYGKLQPPLGKHRLKIVEFISVLLTVGSEAAEKEVIRLGAVKRVLDLFFEYPYNNFLHHHVENVILSCMESKNSQLVDHLLSECNLIGSILEAEKDSTLTAGDSDKLQPTVPAEGKKPLRIGNIGHLTRISNKLLQLANSNVEIQSHLQENSKWVDWQTDVLSKRNTLENVYSWACGRPTSLHDRSRDSDDDDYHDRDYDVAALANNLSQAFRYGIYSNDDMDEAQGSMERDDEVLFVFSLYLGIEA
;
A
#
# COMPACT_ATOMS: atom_id res chain seq x y z
N MET A 1 -18.02 14.39 12.87
CA MET A 1 -17.43 13.03 12.84
C MET A 1 -15.91 13.17 12.99
N LEU A 2 -15.23 12.32 13.78
CA LEU A 2 -13.78 12.45 14.07
C LEU A 2 -12.88 12.34 12.82
N LEU A 3 -13.39 11.69 11.77
CA LEU A 3 -12.74 11.56 10.46
C LEU A 3 -13.02 12.72 9.50
N ASN A 4 -13.83 13.71 9.91
CA ASN A 4 -14.05 14.89 9.08
C ASN A 4 -12.82 15.79 9.09
N VAL A 5 -12.45 16.19 7.90
CA VAL A 5 -11.35 17.10 7.64
C VAL A 5 -11.95 18.50 7.55
N SER A 6 -12.35 19.07 8.70
CA SER A 6 -12.79 20.47 8.78
C SER A 6 -11.56 21.35 8.98
N SER A 7 -11.32 22.28 8.05
CA SER A 7 -10.43 23.47 8.10
C SER A 7 -9.38 23.52 9.23
N ALA A 8 -8.64 22.45 9.44
CA ALA A 8 -7.64 22.39 10.50
C ALA A 8 -6.41 23.12 9.99
N GLU A 9 -6.04 24.20 10.66
CA GLU A 9 -4.81 24.95 10.41
C GLU A 9 -3.61 24.01 10.45
N GLY A 10 -3.05 23.72 9.29
CA GLY A 10 -1.92 22.82 9.17
C GLY A 10 -1.52 22.70 7.71
N VAL A 11 -0.27 23.03 7.43
CA VAL A 11 0.34 22.82 6.12
C VAL A 11 1.52 21.88 6.34
N LEU A 12 1.48 20.71 5.72
CA LEU A 12 2.61 19.81 5.69
C LEU A 12 3.31 19.95 4.34
N LEU A 13 4.58 20.38 4.34
CA LEU A 13 5.38 20.43 3.14
C LEU A 13 5.81 19.02 2.73
N THR A 14 5.77 18.76 1.42
CA THR A 14 6.17 17.49 0.82
C THR A 14 7.11 17.75 -0.36
N THR A 15 7.76 16.72 -0.87
CA THR A 15 8.64 16.83 -2.05
C THR A 15 7.90 17.22 -3.33
N TYR A 16 6.59 16.98 -3.37
CA TYR A 16 5.71 17.35 -4.49
C TYR A 16 5.05 18.73 -4.32
N GLY A 17 4.85 19.17 -3.08
CA GLY A 17 4.20 20.44 -2.80
C GLY A 17 3.82 20.54 -1.32
N LYS A 18 2.53 20.64 -1.04
CA LYS A 18 2.02 20.71 0.33
C LYS A 18 0.73 19.92 0.50
N LEU A 19 0.42 19.54 1.72
CA LEU A 19 -0.83 18.90 2.11
C LEU A 19 -1.57 19.82 3.08
N GLN A 20 -2.79 20.23 2.72
CA GLN A 20 -3.54 21.25 3.42
C GLN A 20 -5.05 20.93 3.46
N PRO A 21 -5.59 20.44 4.59
CA PRO A 21 -4.87 20.05 5.79
C PRO A 21 -4.21 18.66 5.67
N PRO A 22 -3.18 18.35 6.46
CA PRO A 22 -2.69 16.99 6.60
C PRO A 22 -3.71 16.09 7.30
N LEU A 23 -3.67 14.79 6.97
CA LEU A 23 -4.54 13.78 7.58
C LEU A 23 -4.33 13.75 9.11
N GLY A 24 -3.05 13.69 9.53
CA GLY A 24 -2.64 13.63 10.92
C GLY A 24 -2.66 12.23 11.53
N LYS A 25 -1.79 12.00 12.52
CA LYS A 25 -1.62 10.71 13.21
C LYS A 25 -2.91 10.18 13.84
N HIS A 26 -3.68 11.05 14.48
CA HIS A 26 -4.92 10.66 15.16
C HIS A 26 -5.96 10.09 14.20
N ARG A 27 -6.18 10.73 13.04
CA ARG A 27 -7.13 10.24 12.04
C ARG A 27 -6.67 8.92 11.45
N LEU A 28 -5.37 8.79 11.15
CA LEU A 28 -4.80 7.53 10.68
C LEU A 28 -5.04 6.40 11.70
N LYS A 29 -4.82 6.67 12.99
CA LYS A 29 -5.04 5.69 14.07
C LYS A 29 -6.50 5.29 14.24
N ILE A 30 -7.44 6.20 13.95
CA ILE A 30 -8.88 5.87 13.92
C ILE A 30 -9.19 4.93 12.75
N VAL A 31 -8.61 5.17 11.56
CA VAL A 31 -8.81 4.26 10.40
C VAL A 31 -8.22 2.88 10.68
N GLU A 32 -7.03 2.81 11.28
CA GLU A 32 -6.44 1.55 11.75
C GLU A 32 -7.33 0.84 12.78
N PHE A 33 -7.89 1.57 13.75
CA PHE A 33 -8.82 1.01 14.71
C PHE A 33 -10.06 0.42 14.03
N ILE A 34 -10.65 1.12 13.05
CA ILE A 34 -11.79 0.60 12.27
C ILE A 34 -11.40 -0.68 11.52
N SER A 35 -10.20 -0.71 10.92
CA SER A 35 -9.68 -1.91 10.27
C SER A 35 -9.63 -3.10 11.23
N VAL A 36 -9.11 -2.91 12.45
CA VAL A 36 -9.02 -3.98 13.46
C VAL A 36 -10.41 -4.34 14.03
N LEU A 37 -11.30 -3.37 14.19
CA LEU A 37 -12.66 -3.62 14.69
C LEU A 37 -13.43 -4.56 13.76
N LEU A 38 -13.29 -4.38 12.45
CA LEU A 38 -13.98 -5.19 11.44
C LEU A 38 -13.45 -6.62 11.35
N THR A 39 -12.18 -6.87 11.67
CA THR A 39 -11.65 -8.24 11.67
C THR A 39 -12.21 -9.11 12.81
N VAL A 40 -12.78 -8.49 13.85
CA VAL A 40 -13.47 -9.21 14.93
C VAL A 40 -14.76 -9.86 14.43
N GLY A 41 -15.39 -9.32 13.38
CA GLY A 41 -16.63 -9.87 12.81
C GLY A 41 -17.82 -9.83 13.77
N SER A 42 -17.87 -8.83 14.66
CA SER A 42 -19.01 -8.65 15.58
C SER A 42 -20.16 -7.94 14.86
N GLU A 43 -21.31 -8.62 14.75
CA GLU A 43 -22.51 -8.08 14.09
C GLU A 43 -22.96 -6.72 14.67
N ALA A 44 -22.86 -6.55 16.00
CA ALA A 44 -23.19 -5.30 16.65
C ALA A 44 -22.26 -4.15 16.24
N ALA A 45 -20.95 -4.44 16.12
CA ALA A 45 -19.97 -3.46 15.69
C ALA A 45 -20.16 -3.09 14.21
N GLU A 46 -20.39 -4.09 13.35
CA GLU A 46 -20.63 -3.87 11.92
C GLU A 46 -21.90 -3.02 11.67
N LYS A 47 -23.00 -3.30 12.39
CA LYS A 47 -24.22 -2.49 12.31
C LYS A 47 -23.96 -1.04 12.68
N GLU A 48 -23.16 -0.80 13.72
CA GLU A 48 -22.82 0.56 14.14
C GLU A 48 -21.90 1.27 13.14
N VAL A 49 -20.95 0.53 12.53
CA VAL A 49 -20.09 1.03 11.45
C VAL A 49 -20.91 1.48 10.23
N ILE A 50 -21.92 0.69 9.84
CA ILE A 50 -22.89 1.05 8.79
C ILE A 50 -23.69 2.29 9.19
N ARG A 51 -24.28 2.28 10.40
CA ARG A 51 -25.12 3.39 10.91
C ARG A 51 -24.37 4.71 10.95
N LEU A 52 -23.07 4.68 11.26
CA LEU A 52 -22.21 5.86 11.31
C LEU A 52 -21.68 6.28 9.93
N GLY A 53 -21.88 5.47 8.88
CA GLY A 53 -21.30 5.71 7.56
C GLY A 53 -19.77 5.70 7.57
N ALA A 54 -19.17 4.95 8.50
CA ALA A 54 -17.73 5.00 8.73
C ALA A 54 -16.93 4.42 7.54
N VAL A 55 -17.43 3.36 6.90
CA VAL A 55 -16.80 2.76 5.70
C VAL A 55 -16.75 3.78 4.57
N LYS A 56 -17.87 4.46 4.30
CA LYS A 56 -17.93 5.49 3.25
C LYS A 56 -16.93 6.61 3.51
N ARG A 57 -16.86 7.13 4.74
CA ARG A 57 -15.89 8.19 5.07
C ARG A 57 -14.43 7.72 4.95
N VAL A 58 -14.13 6.49 5.34
CA VAL A 58 -12.79 5.89 5.17
C VAL A 58 -12.44 5.74 3.69
N LEU A 59 -13.42 5.34 2.86
CA LEU A 59 -13.25 5.27 1.41
C LEU A 59 -13.04 6.65 0.79
N ASP A 60 -13.75 7.68 1.23
CA ASP A 60 -13.52 9.06 0.75
C ASP A 60 -12.08 9.52 1.06
N LEU A 61 -11.58 9.25 2.28
CA LEU A 61 -10.21 9.58 2.68
C LEU A 61 -9.16 8.92 1.76
N PHE A 62 -9.43 7.71 1.28
CA PHE A 62 -8.53 7.00 0.36
C PHE A 62 -8.33 7.73 -0.97
N PHE A 63 -9.35 8.43 -1.46
CA PHE A 63 -9.27 9.23 -2.68
C PHE A 63 -8.82 10.66 -2.41
N GLU A 64 -9.18 11.24 -1.26
CA GLU A 64 -8.72 12.57 -0.82
C GLU A 64 -7.19 12.62 -0.62
N TYR A 65 -6.58 11.52 -0.14
CA TYR A 65 -5.14 11.46 0.14
C TYR A 65 -4.39 10.48 -0.77
N PRO A 66 -4.30 10.74 -2.09
CA PRO A 66 -3.83 9.79 -3.12
C PRO A 66 -2.38 9.31 -2.97
N TYR A 67 -1.61 9.90 -2.05
CA TYR A 67 -0.20 9.62 -1.82
C TYR A 67 0.09 9.09 -0.40
N ASN A 68 -0.93 8.77 0.41
CA ASN A 68 -0.73 8.28 1.77
C ASN A 68 -0.77 6.74 1.84
N ASN A 69 0.39 6.10 1.69
CA ASN A 69 0.49 4.63 1.69
C ASN A 69 0.00 3.97 2.99
N PHE A 70 0.24 4.59 4.15
CA PHE A 70 -0.24 4.04 5.43
C PHE A 70 -1.77 4.04 5.49
N LEU A 71 -2.39 5.14 5.07
CA LEU A 71 -3.84 5.22 4.98
C LEU A 71 -4.38 4.16 4.02
N HIS A 72 -3.82 4.07 2.81
CA HIS A 72 -4.29 3.11 1.82
C HIS A 72 -4.19 1.66 2.29
N HIS A 73 -3.14 1.31 3.03
CA HIS A 73 -3.01 -0.02 3.64
C HIS A 73 -4.16 -0.31 4.61
N HIS A 74 -4.49 0.62 5.51
CA HIS A 74 -5.59 0.42 6.45
C HIS A 74 -6.96 0.41 5.75
N VAL A 75 -7.18 1.27 4.74
CA VAL A 75 -8.43 1.29 3.98
C VAL A 75 -8.61 0.00 3.18
N GLU A 76 -7.55 -0.50 2.55
CA GLU A 76 -7.58 -1.80 1.89
C GLU A 76 -8.04 -2.88 2.87
N ASN A 77 -7.44 -2.96 4.06
CA ASN A 77 -7.86 -3.94 5.08
C ASN A 77 -9.31 -3.75 5.54
N VAL A 78 -9.80 -2.52 5.67
CA VAL A 78 -11.23 -2.23 5.95
C VAL A 78 -12.11 -2.82 4.86
N ILE A 79 -11.82 -2.52 3.59
CA ILE A 79 -12.59 -2.98 2.44
C ILE A 79 -12.56 -4.50 2.35
N LEU A 80 -11.39 -5.12 2.52
CA LEU A 80 -11.23 -6.58 2.53
C LEU A 80 -12.06 -7.23 3.64
N SER A 81 -12.00 -6.68 4.86
CA SER A 81 -12.77 -7.19 6.00
C SER A 81 -14.29 -7.08 5.77
N CYS A 82 -14.75 -6.00 5.15
CA CYS A 82 -16.15 -5.85 4.76
C CYS A 82 -16.57 -6.90 3.72
N MET A 83 -15.77 -7.15 2.68
CA MET A 83 -16.11 -8.14 1.65
C MET A 83 -16.08 -9.59 2.16
N GLU A 84 -15.23 -9.88 3.15
CA GLU A 84 -15.12 -11.20 3.77
C GLU A 84 -16.10 -11.41 4.94
N SER A 85 -16.88 -10.38 5.31
CA SER A 85 -17.85 -10.49 6.40
C SER A 85 -18.98 -11.47 6.06
N LYS A 86 -19.48 -12.14 7.09
CA LYS A 86 -20.67 -13.00 7.01
C LYS A 86 -21.98 -12.20 6.97
N ASN A 87 -21.90 -10.91 7.28
CA ASN A 87 -23.05 -10.02 7.32
C ASN A 87 -23.29 -9.40 5.94
N SER A 88 -24.29 -9.92 5.22
CA SER A 88 -24.65 -9.42 3.88
C SER A 88 -24.99 -7.92 3.88
N GLN A 89 -25.53 -7.38 4.98
CA GLN A 89 -25.83 -5.95 5.07
C GLN A 89 -24.57 -5.09 4.97
N LEU A 90 -23.44 -5.57 5.49
CA LEU A 90 -22.17 -4.85 5.40
C LEU A 90 -21.59 -4.90 3.98
N VAL A 91 -21.71 -6.05 3.31
CA VAL A 91 -21.28 -6.23 1.92
C VAL A 91 -22.11 -5.35 0.99
N ASP A 92 -23.44 -5.36 1.13
CA ASP A 92 -24.33 -4.50 0.35
C ASP A 92 -24.06 -3.01 0.63
N HIS A 93 -23.88 -2.62 1.89
CA HIS A 93 -23.52 -1.23 2.22
C HIS A 93 -22.21 -0.78 1.53
N LEU A 94 -21.20 -1.67 1.45
CA LEU A 94 -19.94 -1.38 0.77
C LEU A 94 -20.11 -1.23 -0.75
N LEU A 95 -20.88 -2.11 -1.39
CA LEU A 95 -21.02 -2.14 -2.85
C LEU A 95 -22.02 -1.08 -3.33
N SER A 96 -23.15 -0.95 -2.66
CA SER A 96 -24.27 -0.06 -3.00
C SER A 96 -24.07 1.35 -2.45
N GLU A 97 -24.13 1.55 -1.13
CA GLU A 97 -24.14 2.89 -0.52
C GLU A 97 -22.77 3.58 -0.56
N CYS A 98 -21.69 2.82 -0.33
CA CYS A 98 -20.34 3.35 -0.46
C CYS A 98 -19.92 3.51 -1.93
N ASN A 99 -20.60 2.82 -2.87
CA ASN A 99 -20.34 2.85 -4.31
C ASN A 99 -18.89 2.46 -4.67
N LEU A 100 -18.36 1.40 -4.04
CA LEU A 100 -16.97 0.97 -4.23
C LEU A 100 -16.61 0.76 -5.71
N ILE A 101 -17.48 0.07 -6.46
CA ILE A 101 -17.27 -0.23 -7.89
C ILE A 101 -17.16 1.07 -8.70
N GLY A 102 -18.10 2.00 -8.49
CA GLY A 102 -18.07 3.31 -9.14
C GLY A 102 -16.80 4.09 -8.80
N SER A 103 -16.40 4.11 -7.53
CA SER A 103 -15.19 4.79 -7.08
C SER A 103 -13.91 4.24 -7.72
N ILE A 104 -13.79 2.91 -7.87
CA ILE A 104 -12.67 2.28 -8.59
C ILE A 104 -12.63 2.74 -10.04
N LEU A 105 -13.79 2.74 -10.72
CA LEU A 105 -13.89 3.12 -12.13
C LEU A 105 -13.57 4.59 -12.38
N GLU A 106 -14.01 5.49 -11.49
CA GLU A 106 -13.69 6.92 -11.60
C GLU A 106 -12.21 7.19 -11.32
N ALA A 107 -11.62 6.52 -10.33
CA ALA A 107 -10.19 6.68 -10.01
C ALA A 107 -9.25 6.23 -11.14
N GLU A 108 -9.67 5.25 -11.95
CA GLU A 108 -8.88 4.83 -13.12
C GLU A 108 -8.88 5.89 -14.23
N LYS A 109 -10.03 6.53 -14.49
CA LYS A 109 -10.14 7.58 -15.51
C LYS A 109 -9.25 8.78 -15.19
N ASP A 110 -9.17 9.13 -13.92
CA ASP A 110 -8.42 10.28 -13.41
C ASP A 110 -7.02 9.86 -12.89
N SER A 111 -6.42 8.79 -13.44
CA SER A 111 -5.17 8.18 -12.92
C SER A 111 -3.92 9.10 -12.95
N THR A 112 -4.01 10.26 -13.59
CA THR A 112 -3.00 11.33 -13.60
C THR A 112 -3.57 12.63 -13.06
N LEU A 113 -2.99 13.17 -12.00
CA LEU A 113 -3.39 14.45 -11.41
C LEU A 113 -3.01 15.62 -12.31
N THR A 114 -3.92 16.16 -13.13
CA THR A 114 -3.58 17.31 -13.97
C THR A 114 -3.64 18.61 -13.17
N ALA A 115 -2.77 19.58 -13.49
CA ALA A 115 -2.72 20.87 -12.80
C ALA A 115 -4.03 21.69 -12.91
N GLY A 116 -4.92 21.34 -13.85
CA GLY A 116 -6.25 21.92 -14.00
C GLY A 116 -7.29 21.39 -13.01
N ASP A 117 -7.01 20.30 -12.29
CA ASP A 117 -7.91 19.65 -11.34
C ASP A 117 -7.74 20.17 -9.91
N SER A 118 -7.42 21.45 -9.75
CA SER A 118 -7.08 22.08 -8.47
C SER A 118 -8.18 21.94 -7.40
N ASP A 119 -9.45 21.81 -7.81
CA ASP A 119 -10.59 21.56 -6.91
C ASP A 119 -10.73 20.08 -6.49
N LYS A 120 -10.30 19.13 -7.32
CA LYS A 120 -10.31 17.69 -6.99
C LYS A 120 -9.09 17.26 -6.17
N LEU A 121 -8.04 18.08 -6.15
CA LEU A 121 -6.77 17.73 -5.52
C LEU A 121 -6.75 17.90 -4.01
N GLN A 122 -7.78 18.47 -3.39
CA GLN A 122 -7.78 18.72 -1.95
C GLN A 122 -7.72 17.39 -1.18
N PRO A 123 -6.70 17.20 -0.31
CA PRO A 123 -5.84 18.23 0.30
C PRO A 123 -4.43 18.41 -0.30
N THR A 124 -4.04 17.64 -1.32
CA THR A 124 -2.71 17.73 -1.94
C THR A 124 -2.62 18.91 -2.89
N VAL A 125 -1.67 19.82 -2.69
CA VAL A 125 -1.44 20.98 -3.57
C VAL A 125 -0.02 20.89 -4.14
N PRO A 126 0.15 20.82 -5.48
CA PRO A 126 1.47 20.75 -6.10
C PRO A 126 2.23 22.08 -5.92
N ALA A 127 3.56 22.00 -5.82
CA ALA A 127 4.40 23.20 -5.91
C ALA A 127 4.42 23.74 -7.36
N GLU A 128 4.67 25.05 -7.51
CA GLU A 128 4.77 25.69 -8.82
C GLU A 128 5.78 24.98 -9.72
N GLY A 129 5.40 24.74 -10.99
CA GLY A 129 6.24 24.09 -11.98
C GLY A 129 6.38 22.55 -11.85
N LYS A 130 5.76 21.92 -10.84
CA LYS A 130 5.73 20.44 -10.75
C LYS A 130 4.75 19.85 -11.77
N LYS A 131 5.19 18.78 -12.44
CA LYS A 131 4.35 18.04 -13.40
C LYS A 131 3.31 17.19 -12.67
N PRO A 132 2.17 16.89 -13.31
CA PRO A 132 1.24 15.83 -12.90
C PRO A 132 1.96 14.52 -12.51
N LEU A 133 1.69 14.02 -11.30
CA LEU A 133 2.12 12.68 -10.89
C LEU A 133 0.97 11.69 -11.06
N ARG A 134 1.33 10.43 -11.37
CA ARG A 134 0.38 9.32 -11.29
C ARG A 134 -0.09 9.16 -9.85
N ILE A 135 -1.37 8.86 -9.67
CA ILE A 135 -1.96 8.63 -8.35
C ILE A 135 -1.32 7.39 -7.69
N GLY A 136 -0.97 7.50 -6.39
CA GLY A 136 -0.30 6.44 -5.64
C GLY A 136 -1.22 5.30 -5.18
N ASN A 137 -2.53 5.55 -5.08
CA ASN A 137 -3.51 4.59 -4.57
C ASN A 137 -3.91 3.47 -5.57
N ILE A 138 -3.53 3.59 -6.85
CA ILE A 138 -3.92 2.65 -7.92
C ILE A 138 -3.45 1.20 -7.66
N GLY A 139 -2.28 1.03 -7.04
CA GLY A 139 -1.79 -0.31 -6.69
C GLY A 139 -2.64 -1.00 -5.62
N HIS A 140 -3.21 -0.24 -4.69
CA HIS A 140 -4.18 -0.76 -3.71
C HIS A 140 -5.51 -1.08 -4.38
N LEU A 141 -6.01 -0.21 -5.27
CA LEU A 141 -7.23 -0.47 -6.03
C LEU A 141 -7.13 -1.74 -6.87
N THR A 142 -5.98 -1.98 -7.51
CA THR A 142 -5.74 -3.19 -8.28
C THR A 142 -5.84 -4.45 -7.40
N ARG A 143 -5.25 -4.42 -6.19
CA ARG A 143 -5.37 -5.52 -5.21
C ARG A 143 -6.79 -5.72 -4.71
N ILE A 144 -7.49 -4.63 -4.38
CA ILE A 144 -8.90 -4.65 -3.96
C ILE A 144 -9.77 -5.27 -5.07
N SER A 145 -9.62 -4.82 -6.31
CA SER A 145 -10.38 -5.33 -7.45
C SER A 145 -10.12 -6.82 -7.72
N ASN A 146 -8.86 -7.26 -7.63
CA ASN A 146 -8.52 -8.67 -7.77
C ASN A 146 -9.17 -9.53 -6.68
N LYS A 147 -9.16 -9.05 -5.43
CA LYS A 147 -9.82 -9.74 -4.32
C LYS A 147 -11.34 -9.75 -4.46
N LEU A 148 -11.94 -8.66 -4.93
CA LEU A 148 -13.36 -8.57 -5.25
C LEU A 148 -13.77 -9.61 -6.30
N LEU A 149 -12.98 -9.76 -7.38
CA LEU A 149 -13.21 -10.80 -8.39
C LEU A 149 -13.05 -12.22 -7.84
N GLN A 150 -12.06 -12.44 -6.96
CA GLN A 150 -11.90 -13.72 -6.30
C GLN A 150 -13.15 -14.10 -5.49
N LEU A 151 -13.68 -13.16 -4.71
CA LEU A 151 -14.85 -13.37 -3.85
C LEU A 151 -16.14 -13.52 -4.66
N ALA A 152 -16.27 -12.84 -5.80
CA ALA A 152 -17.41 -12.98 -6.72
C ALA A 152 -17.57 -14.41 -7.26
N ASN A 153 -16.51 -15.23 -7.27
CA ASN A 153 -16.62 -16.64 -7.67
C ASN A 153 -17.34 -17.52 -6.62
N SER A 154 -17.42 -17.06 -5.38
CA SER A 154 -18.01 -17.81 -4.26
C SER A 154 -19.22 -17.12 -3.62
N ASN A 155 -19.37 -15.81 -3.82
CA ASN A 155 -20.47 -15.01 -3.29
C ASN A 155 -21.33 -14.45 -4.43
N VAL A 156 -22.57 -14.97 -4.53
CA VAL A 156 -23.54 -14.59 -5.57
C VAL A 156 -23.95 -13.12 -5.46
N GLU A 157 -24.04 -12.57 -4.25
CA GLU A 157 -24.40 -11.17 -4.04
C GLU A 157 -23.36 -10.22 -4.65
N ILE A 158 -22.07 -10.49 -4.38
CA ILE A 158 -20.96 -9.75 -4.97
C ILE A 158 -20.96 -9.91 -6.50
N GLN A 159 -21.20 -11.13 -6.99
CA GLN A 159 -21.27 -11.41 -8.42
C GLN A 159 -22.36 -10.60 -9.11
N SER A 160 -23.57 -10.52 -8.54
CA SER A 160 -24.67 -9.74 -9.07
C SER A 160 -24.31 -8.26 -9.18
N HIS A 161 -23.76 -7.66 -8.12
CA HIS A 161 -23.30 -6.27 -8.12
C HIS A 161 -22.28 -5.96 -9.22
N LEU A 162 -21.35 -6.89 -9.47
CA LEU A 162 -20.36 -6.73 -10.55
C LEU A 162 -20.99 -6.82 -11.94
N GLN A 163 -21.92 -7.76 -12.14
CA GLN A 163 -22.56 -7.99 -13.44
C GLN A 163 -23.56 -6.89 -13.83
N GLU A 164 -24.18 -6.24 -12.85
CA GLU A 164 -25.06 -5.10 -13.06
C GLU A 164 -24.34 -3.89 -13.67
N ASN A 165 -23.01 -3.79 -13.46
CA ASN A 165 -22.21 -2.68 -13.94
C ASN A 165 -21.45 -3.06 -15.23
N SER A 166 -22.02 -2.77 -16.40
CA SER A 166 -21.37 -3.06 -17.69
C SER A 166 -19.98 -2.42 -17.84
N LYS A 167 -19.78 -1.22 -17.28
CA LYS A 167 -18.48 -0.52 -17.30
C LYS A 167 -17.42 -1.27 -16.49
N TRP A 168 -17.82 -2.00 -15.45
CA TRP A 168 -16.91 -2.85 -14.69
C TRP A 168 -16.38 -4.00 -15.54
N VAL A 169 -17.23 -4.66 -16.31
CA VAL A 169 -16.85 -5.78 -17.19
C VAL A 169 -15.84 -5.33 -18.25
N ASP A 170 -16.09 -4.17 -18.86
CA ASP A 170 -15.17 -3.56 -19.84
C ASP A 170 -13.82 -3.25 -19.18
N TRP A 171 -13.83 -2.55 -18.03
CA TRP A 171 -12.61 -2.20 -17.30
C TRP A 171 -11.82 -3.43 -16.83
N GLN A 172 -12.50 -4.46 -16.35
CA GLN A 172 -11.88 -5.72 -15.93
C GLN A 172 -11.12 -6.36 -17.10
N THR A 173 -11.75 -6.43 -18.26
CA THR A 173 -11.17 -7.07 -19.45
C THR A 173 -10.05 -6.24 -20.04
N ASP A 174 -10.26 -4.92 -20.18
CA ASP A 174 -9.35 -4.05 -20.91
C ASP A 174 -8.22 -3.46 -20.09
N VAL A 175 -8.41 -3.30 -18.79
CA VAL A 175 -7.45 -2.61 -17.91
C VAL A 175 -6.87 -3.57 -16.89
N LEU A 176 -7.72 -4.18 -16.05
CA LEU A 176 -7.26 -5.01 -14.94
C LEU A 176 -6.53 -6.27 -15.41
N SER A 177 -7.06 -6.98 -16.39
CA SER A 177 -6.44 -8.20 -16.95
C SER A 177 -5.06 -7.92 -17.56
N LYS A 178 -4.95 -6.84 -18.34
CA LYS A 178 -3.68 -6.41 -18.94
C LYS A 178 -2.67 -6.00 -17.86
N ARG A 179 -3.11 -5.26 -16.84
CA ARG A 179 -2.29 -4.87 -15.69
C ARG A 179 -1.78 -6.08 -14.92
N ASN A 180 -2.64 -7.02 -14.58
CA ASN A 180 -2.26 -8.26 -13.89
C ASN A 180 -1.25 -9.07 -14.70
N THR A 181 -1.40 -9.12 -16.03
CA THR A 181 -0.44 -9.80 -16.91
C THR A 181 0.94 -9.14 -16.87
N LEU A 182 0.99 -7.81 -16.87
CA LEU A 182 2.24 -7.05 -16.78
C LEU A 182 2.89 -7.15 -15.38
N GLU A 183 2.09 -7.16 -14.32
CA GLU A 183 2.55 -7.26 -12.93
C GLU A 183 2.88 -8.71 -12.51
N ASN A 184 2.55 -9.71 -13.34
CA ASN A 184 2.86 -11.10 -13.08
C ASN A 184 4.36 -11.38 -13.21
N VAL A 185 5.04 -11.41 -12.07
CA VAL A 185 6.49 -11.68 -11.96
C VAL A 185 6.89 -13.02 -12.60
N TYR A 186 6.01 -14.03 -12.61
CA TYR A 186 6.28 -15.33 -13.24
C TYR A 186 6.36 -15.25 -14.77
N SER A 187 5.83 -14.17 -15.37
CA SER A 187 5.85 -13.93 -16.81
C SER A 187 6.97 -12.97 -17.23
N TRP A 188 7.80 -12.49 -16.30
CA TRP A 188 8.89 -11.56 -16.60
C TRP A 188 10.06 -12.28 -17.26
N ALA A 189 10.39 -11.86 -18.48
CA ALA A 189 11.47 -12.44 -19.28
C ALA A 189 12.89 -12.17 -18.71
N CYS A 190 13.04 -11.22 -17.79
CA CYS A 190 14.33 -10.80 -17.24
C CYS A 190 14.87 -11.67 -16.09
N GLY A 191 14.20 -12.77 -15.74
CA GLY A 191 14.63 -13.68 -14.68
C GLY A 191 14.45 -13.08 -13.28
N ARG A 192 14.08 -13.93 -12.32
CA ARG A 192 13.97 -13.54 -10.91
C ARG A 192 15.38 -13.23 -10.38
N PRO A 193 15.61 -12.20 -9.55
CA PRO A 193 16.79 -12.15 -8.70
C PRO A 193 16.80 -13.45 -7.92
N THR A 194 17.66 -14.37 -8.34
CA THR A 194 17.73 -15.70 -7.74
C THR A 194 18.32 -15.46 -6.37
N SER A 195 17.51 -15.51 -5.31
CA SER A 195 18.07 -15.76 -3.98
C SER A 195 18.86 -17.05 -4.15
N LEU A 196 20.18 -16.98 -3.95
CA LEU A 196 21.22 -17.95 -4.32
C LEU A 196 21.05 -19.37 -3.72
N HIS A 197 19.85 -19.80 -3.33
CA HIS A 197 19.57 -21.08 -2.70
C HIS A 197 18.18 -21.67 -3.03
N ASP A 198 17.57 -21.39 -4.18
CA ASP A 198 16.55 -22.32 -4.68
C ASP A 198 17.25 -23.45 -5.44
N ARG A 199 17.91 -24.33 -4.67
CA ARG A 199 18.39 -25.60 -5.19
C ARG A 199 17.16 -26.39 -5.58
N SER A 200 16.92 -26.50 -6.88
CA SER A 200 16.16 -27.59 -7.47
C SER A 200 16.64 -28.90 -6.85
N ARG A 201 15.83 -29.46 -5.96
CA ARG A 201 16.03 -30.80 -5.43
C ARG A 201 14.69 -31.51 -5.45
N ASP A 202 14.20 -31.72 -6.66
CA ASP A 202 13.47 -32.94 -6.96
C ASP A 202 14.46 -34.09 -6.86
N SER A 203 14.39 -34.84 -5.77
CA SER A 203 14.69 -36.28 -5.74
C SER A 203 14.46 -36.73 -4.30
N ASP A 204 13.47 -37.60 -4.12
CA ASP A 204 13.37 -38.49 -2.97
C ASP A 204 14.76 -39.05 -2.62
N ASP A 205 15.29 -38.70 -1.45
CA ASP A 205 16.03 -39.63 -0.59
C ASP A 205 16.26 -38.97 0.77
N ASP A 206 15.81 -39.66 1.81
CA ASP A 206 16.19 -39.39 3.20
C ASP A 206 17.71 -39.53 3.34
N ASP A 207 18.42 -38.50 3.80
CA ASP A 207 19.59 -38.76 4.63
C ASP A 207 19.93 -37.62 5.58
N TYR A 208 19.87 -37.96 6.87
CA TYR A 208 20.25 -37.14 8.01
C TYR A 208 21.79 -37.15 8.13
N HIS A 209 22.49 -36.29 7.40
CA HIS A 209 23.92 -36.08 7.66
C HIS A 209 24.34 -34.60 7.64
N ASP A 210 24.61 -34.14 8.85
CA ASP A 210 25.73 -33.29 9.30
C ASP A 210 26.41 -32.46 8.20
N ARG A 211 26.03 -31.18 8.08
CA ARG A 211 26.73 -30.23 7.23
C ARG A 211 27.68 -29.39 8.07
N ASP A 212 28.94 -29.83 8.12
CA ASP A 212 30.06 -28.96 8.42
C ASP A 212 29.98 -27.73 7.51
N TYR A 213 29.76 -26.57 8.11
CA TYR A 213 29.75 -25.29 7.41
C TYR A 213 31.18 -24.98 6.96
N ASP A 214 31.44 -25.10 5.66
CA ASP A 214 32.74 -24.79 5.07
C ASP A 214 33.00 -23.28 5.10
N VAL A 215 33.66 -22.83 6.17
CA VAL A 215 34.00 -21.42 6.47
C VAL A 215 34.80 -20.77 5.33
N ALA A 216 35.52 -21.58 4.53
CA ALA A 216 36.24 -21.08 3.36
C ALA A 216 35.32 -20.52 2.26
N ALA A 217 34.11 -21.07 2.11
CA ALA A 217 33.13 -20.57 1.15
C ALA A 217 32.52 -19.22 1.59
N LEU A 218 32.36 -19.00 2.90
CA LEU A 218 31.86 -17.73 3.45
C LEU A 218 32.89 -16.60 3.29
N ALA A 219 34.17 -16.89 3.51
CA ALA A 219 35.25 -15.92 3.34
C ALA A 219 35.40 -15.44 1.88
N ASN A 220 35.20 -16.35 0.92
CA ASN A 220 35.28 -16.00 -0.50
C ASN A 220 34.13 -15.08 -0.93
N ASN A 221 32.93 -15.26 -0.35
CA ASN A 221 31.76 -14.40 -0.60
C ASN A 221 31.95 -12.98 -0.04
N LEU A 222 32.53 -12.85 1.18
CA LEU A 222 32.85 -11.54 1.75
C LEU A 222 33.87 -10.77 0.88
N SER A 223 34.88 -11.47 0.33
CA SER A 223 35.90 -10.83 -0.52
C SER A 223 35.33 -10.21 -1.81
N GLN A 224 34.20 -10.72 -2.31
CA GLN A 224 33.51 -10.18 -3.49
C GLN A 224 32.61 -9.00 -3.13
N ALA A 225 32.02 -8.99 -1.93
CA ALA A 225 31.22 -7.87 -1.43
C ALA A 225 32.07 -6.59 -1.22
N PHE A 226 33.36 -6.74 -0.88
CA PHE A 226 34.29 -5.60 -0.75
C PHE A 226 34.90 -5.12 -2.08
N ARG A 227 34.62 -5.78 -3.23
CA ARG A 227 35.11 -5.33 -4.55
C ARG A 227 34.18 -4.37 -5.28
N TYR A 228 32.93 -4.21 -4.84
CA TYR A 228 32.06 -3.14 -5.34
C TYR A 228 32.38 -1.85 -4.58
N GLY A 229 33.47 -1.23 -5.01
CA GLY A 229 34.03 0.00 -4.47
C GLY A 229 33.02 1.15 -4.44
N ILE A 230 32.77 1.59 -3.21
CA ILE A 230 32.58 2.99 -2.81
C ILE A 230 33.47 3.91 -3.66
N TYR A 231 32.88 5.00 -4.13
CA TYR A 231 33.52 6.25 -4.58
C TYR A 231 35.04 6.21 -4.77
N SER A 232 35.49 6.35 -6.01
CA SER A 232 36.79 6.93 -6.31
C SER A 232 36.87 8.32 -5.66
N ASN A 233 37.46 8.38 -4.48
CA ASN A 233 38.16 9.54 -3.96
C ASN A 233 39.50 9.02 -3.47
N ASP A 234 40.54 9.41 -4.21
CA ASP A 234 41.92 9.29 -3.77
C ASP A 234 42.15 10.06 -2.46
N ASP A 235 43.15 9.58 -1.72
CA ASP A 235 43.83 10.19 -0.57
C ASP A 235 43.16 10.03 0.81
N MET A 236 43.46 8.90 1.46
CA MET A 236 43.39 8.72 2.91
C MET A 236 44.82 8.78 3.48
N ASP A 237 45.16 9.87 4.17
CA ASP A 237 46.24 9.87 5.16
C ASP A 237 45.72 9.28 6.48
N GLU A 238 46.51 8.37 7.04
CA GLU A 238 46.24 7.62 8.27
C GLU A 238 46.20 8.52 9.52
N ALA A 239 45.24 8.26 10.43
CA ALA A 239 45.45 8.48 11.85
C ALA A 239 44.57 7.54 12.69
N GLN A 240 45.24 6.72 13.49
CA GLN A 240 44.68 5.87 14.55
C GLN A 240 43.97 6.72 15.62
N GLY A 241 42.79 6.26 16.06
CA GLY A 241 42.07 6.82 17.21
C GLY A 241 41.09 5.81 17.80
N SER A 242 41.36 5.40 19.04
CA SER A 242 40.60 4.48 19.88
C SER A 242 39.28 5.05 20.42
N MET A 243 38.34 4.15 20.78
CA MET A 243 37.22 4.38 21.75
C MET A 243 36.12 5.34 21.21
N GLU A 244 34.80 5.12 21.30
CA GLU A 244 33.90 4.38 22.18
C GLU A 244 32.65 3.96 21.39
N ARG A 245 31.92 2.96 21.88
CA ARG A 245 30.52 2.70 21.50
C ARG A 245 29.67 3.82 22.09
N ASP A 246 28.76 4.41 21.33
CA ASP A 246 27.48 4.97 21.81
C ASP A 246 26.49 5.28 20.65
N ASP A 247 25.41 4.50 20.59
CA ASP A 247 24.00 4.89 20.48
C ASP A 247 23.47 5.99 19.50
N GLU A 248 24.15 6.34 18.40
CA GLU A 248 23.62 7.36 17.47
C GLU A 248 22.73 6.89 16.30
N VAL A 249 22.48 5.58 16.13
CA VAL A 249 21.75 5.09 14.93
C VAL A 249 20.22 5.27 15.04
N LEU A 250 19.69 5.51 16.25
CA LEU A 250 18.26 5.72 16.46
C LEU A 250 17.80 7.17 16.22
N PHE A 251 18.71 8.13 16.18
CA PHE A 251 18.33 9.55 16.03
C PHE A 251 18.11 9.94 14.56
N VAL A 252 18.79 9.29 13.63
CA VAL A 252 18.73 9.63 12.20
C VAL A 252 17.38 9.24 11.57
N PHE A 253 16.70 8.22 12.09
CA PHE A 253 15.37 7.82 11.58
C PHE A 253 14.21 8.67 12.12
N SER A 254 14.41 9.40 13.22
CA SER A 254 13.35 10.22 13.83
C SER A 254 13.15 11.55 13.12
N LEU A 255 14.22 12.14 12.55
CA LEU A 255 14.17 13.45 11.90
C LEU A 255 13.41 13.45 10.55
N TYR A 256 13.25 12.29 9.90
CA TYR A 256 12.63 12.20 8.56
C TYR A 256 11.11 12.05 8.58
N LEU A 257 10.50 11.79 9.75
CA LEU A 257 9.06 11.51 9.86
C LEU A 257 8.26 12.56 10.63
N GLY A 258 8.88 13.66 11.07
CA GLY A 258 8.16 14.78 11.69
C GLY A 258 7.23 14.35 12.83
N ILE A 259 7.67 13.37 13.63
CA ILE A 259 7.00 13.01 14.87
C ILE A 259 7.71 13.79 15.97
N GLU A 260 7.25 15.01 16.22
CA GLU A 260 7.53 15.65 17.50
C GLU A 260 6.69 14.97 18.59
N ALA A 261 7.32 14.83 19.77
CA ALA A 261 6.74 14.27 20.98
C ALA A 261 5.61 15.14 21.54
#